data_AF-A0A6B8VT85-F1
#
_entry.id   AF-A0A6B8VT85-F1
#
_cell.length_a   1.000
_cell.length_b   1.000
_cell.length_c   1.000
_cell.angle_alpha   90.00
_cell.angle_beta   90.00
_cell.angle_gamma   90.00
#
_symmetry.space_group_name_H-M   'P 1'
#
loop_
_entity.id
_entity.type
_entity.pdbx_description
1 polymer ?
#
loop_
_entity_poly.entity_id
_entity_poly.type
_entity_poly.pdbx_seq_one_letter_code
_entity_poly.pdbx_strand_id
1 'polypeptide(L)'
;MVNVVKPYIASATTHAGAGKPATCAWCGKTIEAGGRGRPKKYCSHSCRQRAYEQRNNVAGTSIPAEAVILRPEKVAQLKDSLFELRCAAEDVATAASEGANAEEMRQLCEDLVELACTIEKLR
;
A
#
# COMPACT_ATOMS: atom_id res chain seq x y z
N MET A 1 -31.13 -14.21 5.56
CA MET A 1 -31.08 -12.75 5.80
C MET A 1 -29.63 -12.39 6.09
N VAL A 2 -28.83 -12.20 5.03
CA VAL A 2 -27.44 -11.78 5.17
C VAL A 2 -27.41 -10.27 5.33
N ASN A 3 -26.84 -9.83 6.45
CA ASN A 3 -26.80 -8.45 6.88
C ASN A 3 -25.79 -7.71 6.00
N VAL A 4 -26.31 -7.04 4.95
CA VAL A 4 -25.52 -6.16 4.08
C VAL A 4 -25.19 -4.92 4.91
N VAL A 5 -23.94 -4.82 5.37
CA VAL A 5 -23.45 -3.64 6.08
C VAL A 5 -23.35 -2.48 5.09
N LYS A 6 -24.43 -1.71 4.95
CA LYS A 6 -24.47 -0.40 4.29
C LYS A 6 -24.03 0.72 5.27
N PRO A 7 -23.62 1.88 4.74
CA PRO A 7 -22.46 2.63 5.20
C PRO A 7 -22.81 3.58 6.35
N TYR A 8 -21.93 3.66 7.35
CA TYR A 8 -21.99 4.69 8.36
C TYR A 8 -21.32 5.96 7.83
N ILE A 9 -22.11 6.84 7.20
CA ILE A 9 -21.80 8.27 7.10
C ILE A 9 -22.86 9.04 7.85
N ALA A 10 -22.59 9.30 9.13
CA ALA A 10 -23.21 10.37 9.89
C ALA A 10 -22.27 10.85 10.99
N SER A 11 -21.68 12.03 10.79
CA SER A 11 -21.83 13.21 11.66
C SER A 11 -20.57 14.07 11.64
N ALA A 12 -20.77 15.32 11.22
CA ALA A 12 -19.81 16.40 11.38
C ALA A 12 -19.66 16.71 12.88
N THR A 13 -18.44 16.56 13.39
CA THR A 13 -18.02 17.13 14.66
C THR A 13 -16.90 18.11 14.37
N THR A 14 -17.13 19.39 14.69
CA THR A 14 -16.11 20.43 14.73
C THR A 14 -15.04 20.04 15.75
N HIS A 15 -13.87 19.63 15.27
CA HIS A 15 -12.66 19.50 16.08
C HIS A 15 -11.61 20.49 15.57
N ALA A 16 -11.22 21.41 16.47
CA ALA A 16 -10.08 22.29 16.32
C ALA A 16 -8.83 21.49 15.93
N GLY A 17 -8.05 22.00 14.97
CA GLY A 17 -7.06 21.26 14.21
C GLY A 17 -5.96 20.57 15.02
N ALA A 18 -6.07 19.25 15.13
CA ALA A 18 -4.93 18.35 15.21
C ALA A 18 -4.70 17.79 13.80
N GLY A 19 -3.65 18.25 13.11
CA GLY A 19 -3.33 17.81 11.75
C GLY A 19 -3.09 16.29 11.70
N LYS A 20 -3.51 15.65 10.59
CA LYS A 20 -3.19 14.24 10.32
C LYS A 20 -1.68 14.01 10.50
N PRO A 21 -1.24 12.88 11.08
CA PRO A 21 0.17 12.61 11.27
C PRO A 21 0.90 12.65 9.93
N ALA A 22 2.00 13.40 9.85
CA ALA A 22 2.75 13.56 8.63
C ALA A 22 3.39 12.22 8.22
N THR A 23 3.40 11.92 6.93
CA THR A 23 4.07 10.73 6.39
C THR A 23 5.35 11.12 5.66
N CYS A 24 6.33 10.22 5.70
CA CYS A 24 7.60 10.40 5.00
C CYS A 24 7.38 10.42 3.50
N ALA A 25 7.84 11.49 2.84
CA ALA A 25 7.71 11.64 1.40
C ALA A 25 8.61 10.68 0.58
N TRP A 26 9.42 9.84 1.22
CA TRP A 26 10.22 8.81 0.56
C TRP A 26 9.66 7.40 0.83
N CYS A 27 9.55 6.98 2.08
CA CYS A 27 9.16 5.61 2.45
C CYS A 27 7.73 5.47 3.01
N GLY A 28 6.96 6.55 3.10
CA GLY A 28 5.58 6.52 3.60
C GLY A 28 5.43 6.34 5.13
N LYS A 29 6.50 5.99 5.86
CA LYS A 29 6.46 5.82 7.33
C LYS A 29 5.96 7.08 8.02
N THR A 30 5.12 6.92 9.04
CA THR A 30 4.66 8.01 9.91
C THR A 30 5.85 8.73 10.54
N ILE A 31 5.83 10.06 10.47
CA ILE A 31 6.80 10.93 11.12
C ILE A 31 6.18 11.38 12.44
N GLU A 32 6.92 11.19 13.53
CA GLU A 32 6.54 11.73 14.83
C GLU A 32 6.29 13.23 14.72
N ALA A 33 5.15 13.68 15.27
CA ALA A 33 4.80 15.08 15.28
C ALA A 33 5.90 15.86 16.02
N GLY A 34 6.65 16.67 15.28
CA GLY A 34 7.65 17.56 15.87
C GLY A 34 6.99 18.71 16.62
N GLY A 35 7.77 19.36 17.50
CA GLY A 35 7.34 20.58 18.18
C GLY A 35 7.06 21.75 17.23
N ARG A 36 6.96 22.98 17.78
CA ARG A 36 6.66 24.19 17.00
C ARG A 36 7.66 24.37 15.85
N GLY A 37 7.15 24.50 14.62
CA GLY A 37 7.96 24.76 13.42
C GLY A 37 7.41 24.11 12.14
N ARG A 38 8.21 24.18 11.07
CA ARG A 38 7.87 23.56 9.78
C ARG A 38 7.84 22.03 9.93
N PRO A 39 6.76 21.35 9.50
CA PRO A 39 6.68 19.89 9.55
C PRO A 39 7.85 19.22 8.81
N LYS A 40 8.38 18.15 9.40
CA LYS A 40 9.40 17.30 8.76
C LYS A 40 8.79 16.58 7.57
N LYS A 41 9.52 16.57 6.44
CA LYS A 41 9.13 15.87 5.20
C LYS A 41 9.67 14.44 5.12
N TYR A 42 10.74 14.13 5.86
CA TYR A 42 11.42 12.83 5.82
C TYR A 42 11.67 12.30 7.23
N CYS A 43 11.56 10.98 7.40
CA CYS A 43 11.76 10.33 8.71
C CYS A 43 13.25 10.20 9.10
N SER A 44 14.19 10.30 8.15
CA SER A 44 15.63 10.13 8.39
C SER A 44 16.49 10.89 7.38
N HIS A 45 17.78 11.09 7.73
CA HIS A 45 18.79 11.61 6.79
C HIS A 45 18.92 10.74 5.54
N SER A 46 18.92 9.41 5.69
CA SER A 46 18.97 8.46 4.57
C SER A 46 17.80 8.61 3.60
N CYS A 47 16.57 8.78 4.10
CA CYS A 47 15.40 9.02 3.25
C CYS A 47 15.49 10.37 2.50
N ARG A 48 16.01 11.40 3.16
CA ARG A 48 16.25 12.71 2.53
C ARG A 48 17.29 12.60 1.41
N GLN A 49 18.38 11.85 1.64
CA GLN A 49 19.47 11.66 0.69
C GLN A 49 19.00 10.92 -0.57
N ARG A 50 18.28 9.80 -0.41
CA ARG A 50 17.71 9.05 -1.54
C ARG A 50 16.74 9.88 -2.37
N ALA A 51 15.92 10.72 -1.73
CA ALA A 51 15.01 11.65 -2.42
C ALA A 51 15.73 12.77 -3.19
N TYR A 52 16.96 13.12 -2.79
CA TYR A 52 17.81 14.02 -3.57
C TYR A 52 18.41 13.30 -4.78
N GLU A 53 18.99 12.12 -4.57
CA GLU A 53 19.59 11.31 -5.63
C GLU A 53 18.60 10.95 -6.73
N GLN A 54 17.38 10.55 -6.38
CA GLN A 54 16.33 10.28 -7.37
C GLN A 54 16.06 11.51 -8.25
N ARG A 55 15.92 12.70 -7.66
CA ARG A 55 15.67 13.94 -8.40
C ARG A 55 16.86 14.34 -9.28
N ASN A 56 18.07 14.13 -8.79
CA ASN A 56 19.28 14.47 -9.55
C ASN A 56 19.52 13.48 -10.71
N ASN A 57 19.21 12.21 -10.51
CA ASN A 57 19.37 11.16 -11.54
C ASN A 57 18.38 11.31 -12.69
N VAL A 58 17.22 11.96 -12.48
CA VAL A 58 16.23 12.23 -13.54
C VAL A 58 16.33 13.64 -14.12
N ALA A 59 17.20 14.50 -13.57
CA ALA A 59 17.39 15.86 -14.06
C ALA A 59 17.93 15.85 -15.49
N GLY A 60 17.25 16.51 -16.42
CA GLY A 60 17.61 16.54 -17.85
C GLY A 60 17.02 15.39 -18.68
N THR A 61 16.21 14.51 -18.07
CA THR A 61 15.43 13.49 -18.80
C THR A 61 13.98 13.96 -18.99
N SER A 62 13.26 13.43 -19.98
CA SER A 62 11.82 13.67 -20.16
C SER A 62 10.94 12.85 -19.20
N ILE A 63 11.51 12.28 -18.15
CA ILE A 63 10.80 11.43 -17.20
C ILE A 63 10.01 12.32 -16.24
N PRO A 64 8.68 12.13 -16.10
CA PRO A 64 7.86 12.89 -15.17
C PRO A 64 8.38 12.80 -13.73
N ALA A 65 8.23 13.86 -12.95
CA ALA A 65 8.76 13.94 -11.58
C ALA A 65 8.11 12.90 -10.63
N GLU A 66 6.90 12.47 -10.95
CA GLU A 66 6.09 11.48 -10.26
C GLU A 66 6.29 10.05 -10.79
N ALA A 67 7.10 9.87 -11.84
CA ALA A 67 7.33 8.56 -12.41
C ALA A 67 8.05 7.64 -11.41
N VAL A 68 7.56 6.41 -11.33
CA VAL A 68 8.25 5.33 -10.62
C VAL A 68 9.13 4.59 -11.62
N ILE A 69 10.44 4.63 -11.40
CA ILE A 69 11.41 3.88 -12.21
C ILE A 69 11.65 2.54 -11.54
N LEU A 70 11.28 1.45 -12.22
CA LEU A 70 11.49 0.08 -11.77
C LEU A 70 12.49 -0.62 -12.69
N ARG A 71 13.25 -1.56 -12.13
CA ARG A 71 14.06 -2.48 -12.94
C ARG A 71 13.13 -3.44 -13.70
N PRO A 72 13.46 -3.84 -14.95
CA PRO A 72 12.63 -4.77 -15.71
C PRO A 72 12.34 -6.07 -14.94
N GLU A 73 13.32 -6.59 -14.20
CA GLU A 73 13.18 -7.82 -13.41
C GLU A 73 12.18 -7.64 -12.27
N LYS A 74 12.12 -6.43 -11.70
CA LYS A 74 11.14 -6.11 -10.65
C LYS A 74 9.72 -6.02 -11.20
N VAL A 75 9.56 -5.54 -12.43
CA VAL A 75 8.27 -5.52 -13.12
C VAL A 75 7.81 -6.94 -13.44
N ALA A 76 8.71 -7.81 -13.90
CA ALA A 76 8.41 -9.22 -14.13
C ALA A 76 7.94 -9.90 -12.82
N GLN A 77 8.72 -9.76 -11.75
CA GLN A 77 8.35 -10.29 -10.43
C GLN A 77 6.98 -9.77 -9.95
N LEU A 78 6.70 -8.48 -10.12
CA LEU A 78 5.42 -7.91 -9.72
C LEU A 78 4.26 -8.51 -10.54
N LYS A 79 4.44 -8.71 -11.84
CA LYS A 79 3.43 -9.35 -12.70
C LYS A 79 3.16 -10.79 -12.25
N ASP A 80 4.20 -11.55 -11.95
CA ASP A 80 4.06 -12.93 -11.50
C ASP A 80 3.32 -13.00 -10.17
N SER A 81 3.66 -12.15 -9.19
CA SER A 81 2.96 -12.12 -7.91
C SER A 81 1.50 -11.64 -8.04
N LEU A 82 1.21 -10.68 -8.92
CA LEU A 82 -0.18 -10.27 -9.19
C LEU A 82 -0.99 -11.38 -9.88
N PHE A 83 -0.35 -12.18 -10.73
CA PHE A 83 -0.97 -13.34 -11.33
C PHE A 83 -1.32 -14.39 -10.27
N GLU A 84 -0.39 -14.70 -9.37
CA GLU A 84 -0.59 -15.62 -8.25
C GLU A 84 -1.73 -15.16 -7.32
N LEU A 85 -1.74 -13.87 -6.96
CA LEU A 85 -2.81 -13.28 -6.16
C LEU A 85 -4.19 -13.44 -6.81
N ARG A 86 -4.27 -13.21 -8.13
CA ARG A 86 -5.52 -13.38 -8.87
C ARG A 86 -5.97 -14.85 -8.85
N CYS A 87 -5.06 -15.79 -9.05
CA CYS A 87 -5.39 -17.22 -9.02
C CYS A 87 -5.88 -17.63 -7.63
N ALA A 88 -5.22 -17.22 -6.54
CA ALA A 88 -5.72 -17.46 -5.19
C ALA A 88 -7.14 -16.89 -4.96
N ALA A 89 -7.45 -15.73 -5.54
CA ALA A 89 -8.80 -15.17 -5.47
C ALA A 89 -9.83 -15.95 -6.30
N GLU A 90 -9.43 -16.46 -7.48
CA GLU A 90 -10.24 -17.36 -8.31
C GLU A 90 -10.50 -18.70 -7.60
N ASP A 91 -9.52 -19.22 -6.84
CA ASP A 91 -9.67 -20.43 -6.02
C ASP A 91 -10.69 -20.24 -4.90
N VAL A 92 -10.63 -19.10 -4.18
CA VAL A 92 -11.65 -18.73 -3.19
C VAL A 92 -13.05 -18.69 -3.80
N ALA A 93 -13.18 -18.09 -5.00
CA ALA A 93 -14.48 -18.02 -5.69
C ALA A 93 -14.99 -19.40 -6.10
N THR A 94 -14.10 -20.26 -6.58
CA THR A 94 -14.41 -21.65 -6.97
C THR A 94 -14.85 -22.46 -5.75
N ALA A 95 -14.06 -22.44 -4.67
CA ALA A 95 -14.37 -23.11 -3.41
C ALA A 95 -15.73 -22.67 -2.84
N ALA A 96 -16.01 -21.36 -2.88
CA ALA A 96 -17.31 -20.84 -2.46
C ALA A 96 -18.47 -21.37 -3.34
N SER A 97 -18.26 -21.47 -4.65
CA SER A 97 -19.28 -21.99 -5.58
C SER A 97 -19.53 -23.50 -5.42
N GLU A 98 -18.51 -24.25 -5.02
CA GLU A 98 -18.57 -25.70 -4.78
C GLU A 98 -19.04 -26.06 -3.36
N GLY A 99 -19.29 -25.06 -2.51
CA GLY A 99 -19.78 -25.26 -1.15
C GLY A 99 -18.71 -25.77 -0.20
N ALA A 100 -17.45 -25.35 -0.40
CA ALA A 100 -16.34 -25.62 0.49
C ALA A 100 -16.69 -25.27 1.94
N ASN A 101 -16.15 -26.06 2.86
CA ASN A 101 -16.47 -25.89 4.27
C ASN A 101 -15.76 -24.65 4.86
N ALA A 102 -16.17 -24.25 6.06
CA ALA A 102 -15.66 -23.03 6.68
C ALA A 102 -14.15 -23.07 6.96
N GLU A 103 -13.55 -24.24 7.11
CA GLU A 103 -12.12 -24.39 7.34
C GLU A 103 -11.32 -24.19 6.04
N GLU A 104 -11.74 -24.83 4.96
CA GLU A 104 -11.16 -24.64 3.63
C GLU A 104 -11.25 -23.18 3.19
N MET A 105 -12.42 -22.55 3.40
CA MET A 105 -12.60 -21.13 3.10
C MET A 105 -11.69 -20.23 3.93
N ARG A 106 -11.45 -20.56 5.21
CA ARG A 106 -10.51 -19.80 6.05
C ARG A 106 -9.10 -19.90 5.50
N GLN A 107 -8.63 -21.12 5.20
CA GLN A 107 -7.28 -21.33 4.68
C GLN A 107 -7.04 -20.57 3.38
N LEU A 108 -7.94 -20.69 2.40
CA LEU A 108 -7.80 -19.98 1.11
C LEU A 108 -7.80 -18.46 1.28
N CYS A 109 -8.60 -17.92 2.22
CA CYS A 109 -8.58 -16.49 2.51
C CYS A 109 -7.28 -16.06 3.21
N GLU A 110 -6.74 -16.87 4.11
CA GLU A 110 -5.44 -16.60 4.77
C GLU A 110 -4.30 -16.56 3.75
N ASP A 111 -4.25 -17.56 2.86
CA ASP A 111 -3.25 -17.63 1.78
C ASP A 111 -3.33 -16.41 0.85
N LEU A 112 -4.55 -16.01 0.46
CA LEU A 112 -4.80 -14.83 -0.37
C LEU A 112 -4.31 -13.53 0.31
N VAL A 113 -4.58 -13.39 1.61
CA VAL A 113 -4.13 -12.22 2.39
C VAL A 113 -2.61 -12.21 2.55
N GLU A 114 -1.99 -13.38 2.76
CA GLU A 114 -0.54 -13.50 2.86
C GLU A 114 0.15 -13.10 1.54
N LEU A 115 -0.37 -13.55 0.40
CA LEU A 115 0.10 -13.14 -0.92
C LEU A 115 0.00 -11.62 -1.10
N ALA A 116 -1.14 -11.02 -0.74
CA ALA A 116 -1.32 -9.57 -0.82
C ALA A 116 -0.30 -8.81 0.05
N CYS A 117 -0.11 -9.23 1.31
CA CYS A 117 0.87 -8.64 2.23
C CYS A 117 2.31 -8.79 1.72
N THR A 118 2.62 -9.88 1.02
CA THR A 118 3.93 -10.11 0.41
C THR A 118 4.16 -9.14 -0.76
N ILE A 119 3.16 -8.93 -1.60
CA ILE A 119 3.21 -7.99 -2.73
C ILE A 119 3.41 -6.56 -2.26
N GLU A 120 2.76 -6.14 -1.17
CA GLU A 120 2.92 -4.78 -0.60
C GLU A 120 4.37 -4.46 -0.20
N LYS A 121 5.13 -5.49 0.22
CA LYS A 121 6.56 -5.35 0.59
C LYS A 121 7.49 -5.19 -0.62
N LEU A 122 7.00 -5.37 -1.85
CA LEU A 122 7.79 -5.20 -3.08
C LEU A 122 7.98 -3.73 -3.48
N ARG A 123 7.45 -2.77 -2.71
CA ARG A 123 7.53 -1.33 -2.94
C ARG A 123 8.88 -0.70 -2.54
#